data_AF-A0A1V6RKS9-F1
#
_entry.id   AF-A0A1V6RKS9-F1
#
_cell.length_a   1.000
_cell.length_b   1.000
_cell.length_c   1.000
_cell.angle_alpha   90.00
_cell.angle_beta   90.00
_cell.angle_gamma   90.00
#
_symmetry.space_group_name_H-M   'P 1'
#
loop_
_entity.id
_entity.type
_entity.pdbx_description
1 polymer ?
#
loop_
_entity_poly.entity_id
_entity_poly.type
_entity_poly.pdbx_seq_one_letter_code
_entity_poly.pdbx_strand_id
1 'polypeptide(L)'
;MKLVFPVAHGTARTGLGELRCINNYTPRFLGTSPSLRTSPPVPYTQTQYGSRCDQRRYTSNATAPLKENDCTGKINTPSHAGNVPQPPTPSTSISDQVRLLMRRVPYPVAIITATDPSGPEDTTAFRGMTVSSFSTVTLTPHPVISFNVRRPSETLNALLASGRFLVHLLAPGQATATLARDFSKGNVTLAAMLKGHGEFEFAALPTENEEGHPQRPLPILKRRAEAVATNDRVDFPFVFECTLHPQKIDVHDHSVVLGTVVRAIEGSGSVSAQGQDDKVLDDHSPERLCLAYANTKFWKMGGEL
;
A
#
# COMPACT_ATOMS: atom_id res chain seq x y z
N MET A 1 -24.28 24.75 -18.46
CA MET A 1 -24.77 25.23 -17.15
C MET A 1 -23.59 25.82 -16.39
N LYS A 2 -23.54 27.15 -16.26
CA LYS A 2 -22.47 27.88 -15.57
C LYS A 2 -22.87 28.05 -14.10
N LEU A 3 -22.05 27.56 -13.17
CA LEU A 3 -22.20 27.84 -11.74
C LEU A 3 -21.17 28.90 -11.36
N VAL A 4 -21.69 30.04 -10.91
CA VAL A 4 -20.96 31.22 -10.43
C VAL A 4 -20.89 31.14 -8.91
N PHE A 5 -19.71 31.26 -8.33
CA PHE A 5 -19.51 31.44 -6.89
C PHE A 5 -19.17 32.92 -6.60
N PRO A 6 -19.72 33.53 -5.54
CA PRO A 6 -19.39 34.90 -5.19
C PRO A 6 -18.09 34.99 -4.39
N VAL A 7 -17.23 35.91 -4.83
CA VAL A 7 -16.06 36.43 -4.12
C VAL A 7 -16.52 37.46 -3.09
N ALA A 8 -16.04 37.38 -1.85
CA ALA A 8 -16.19 38.43 -0.85
C ALA A 8 -14.80 38.98 -0.48
N HIS A 9 -14.62 40.28 -0.65
CA HIS A 9 -13.43 41.05 -0.25
C HIS A 9 -13.79 42.06 0.86
N GLY A 10 -12.82 42.30 1.76
CA GLY A 10 -12.73 43.45 2.68
C GLY A 10 -13.20 43.15 4.10
N THR A 11 -12.54 43.53 5.20
CA THR A 11 -11.48 44.55 5.41
C THR A 11 -10.89 44.37 6.81
N ALA A 12 -9.61 44.68 6.99
CA ALA A 12 -8.93 44.74 8.28
C ALA A 12 -9.31 45.99 9.09
N ARG A 13 -9.40 45.86 10.42
CA ARG A 13 -9.22 46.97 11.37
C ARG A 13 -8.74 46.46 12.73
N THR A 14 -7.69 47.09 13.22
CA THR A 14 -6.99 46.93 14.50
C THR A 14 -7.77 47.56 15.67
N GLY A 15 -7.64 47.01 16.88
CA GLY A 15 -8.07 47.64 18.13
C GLY A 15 -7.94 46.75 19.37
N LEU A 16 -7.13 47.19 20.33
CA LEU A 16 -6.79 46.58 21.63
C LEU A 16 -8.00 46.32 22.56
N GLY A 17 -7.82 45.37 23.50
CA GLY A 17 -8.08 45.65 24.92
C GLY A 17 -9.11 44.78 25.67
N GLU A 18 -8.57 43.96 26.59
CA GLU A 18 -9.09 43.60 27.92
C GLU A 18 -10.25 42.59 28.15
N LEU A 19 -9.83 41.49 28.82
CA LEU A 19 -10.34 40.86 30.05
C LEU A 19 -11.82 40.38 30.20
N ARG A 20 -11.87 39.08 30.53
CA ARG A 20 -12.80 38.36 31.42
C ARG A 20 -14.25 38.18 30.95
N CYS A 21 -14.63 36.92 30.73
CA CYS A 21 -15.46 36.18 31.69
C CYS A 21 -15.56 34.69 31.31
N ILE A 22 -15.30 33.86 32.32
CA ILE A 22 -15.47 32.41 32.34
C ILE A 22 -16.98 32.13 32.37
N ASN A 23 -17.49 31.26 31.49
CA ASN A 23 -18.79 30.63 31.69
C ASN A 23 -18.68 29.12 31.45
N ASN A 24 -18.55 28.40 32.56
CA ASN A 24 -18.81 26.98 32.66
C ASN A 24 -20.31 26.73 32.45
N TYR A 25 -20.67 25.86 31.51
CA TYR A 25 -22.01 25.28 31.46
C TYR A 25 -21.95 23.78 31.75
N THR A 26 -22.42 23.44 32.93
CA THR A 26 -22.85 22.10 33.34
C THR A 26 -24.33 21.95 32.99
N PRO A 27 -24.80 20.72 32.72
CA PRO A 27 -26.09 20.33 33.28
C PRO A 27 -25.99 19.02 34.08
N ARG A 28 -26.61 19.06 35.26
CA ARG A 28 -26.82 17.92 36.16
C ARG A 28 -27.95 17.02 35.64
N PHE A 29 -27.68 15.72 35.69
CA PHE A 29 -28.51 14.57 36.07
C PHE A 29 -30.05 14.70 36.10
N LEU A 30 -30.69 13.73 35.44
CA LEU A 30 -31.87 13.03 35.94
C LEU A 30 -31.74 11.55 35.58
N GLY A 31 -31.76 10.70 36.61
CA GLY A 31 -31.62 9.26 36.49
C GLY A 31 -32.97 8.55 36.30
N THR A 32 -32.90 7.41 35.66
CA THR A 32 -33.87 6.30 35.77
C THR A 32 -33.13 4.99 35.49
N SER A 33 -33.01 4.14 36.49
CA SER A 33 -32.61 2.73 36.35
C SER A 33 -33.67 1.95 35.58
N PRO A 34 -33.30 0.83 34.93
CA PRO A 34 -33.81 -0.44 35.44
C PRO A 34 -32.82 -1.62 35.37
N SER A 35 -32.79 -2.35 36.48
CA SER A 35 -32.88 -3.81 36.58
C SER A 35 -31.96 -4.70 35.74
N LEU A 36 -30.97 -5.28 36.45
CA LEU A 36 -30.25 -6.50 36.10
C LEU A 36 -31.21 -7.62 35.65
N ARG A 37 -30.97 -8.16 34.46
CA ARG A 37 -31.41 -9.50 34.09
C ARG A 37 -30.21 -10.29 33.58
N THR A 38 -29.74 -11.17 34.45
CA THR A 38 -28.73 -12.20 34.21
C THR A 38 -29.26 -13.24 33.24
N SER A 39 -28.48 -13.53 32.20
CA SER A 39 -28.67 -14.67 31.29
C SER A 39 -27.45 -15.61 31.44
N PRO A 40 -27.64 -16.94 31.40
CA PRO A 40 -26.60 -17.91 31.75
C PRO A 40 -25.54 -18.09 30.63
N PRO A 41 -24.35 -18.62 30.96
CA PRO A 41 -23.30 -18.86 29.99
C PRO A 41 -23.56 -20.14 29.17
N VAL A 42 -23.30 -20.06 27.87
CA VAL A 42 -23.30 -21.22 26.95
C VAL A 42 -21.96 -21.94 27.09
N PRO A 43 -21.93 -23.26 27.34
CA PRO A 43 -20.67 -23.99 27.51
C PRO A 43 -20.00 -24.22 26.15
N TYR A 44 -18.78 -23.68 25.99
CA TYR A 44 -17.89 -24.06 24.90
C TYR A 44 -17.10 -25.30 25.32
N THR A 45 -17.38 -26.43 24.67
CA THR A 45 -16.61 -27.67 24.81
C THR A 45 -15.22 -27.47 24.21
N GLN A 46 -14.23 -27.57 25.08
CA GLN A 46 -12.81 -27.62 24.76
C GLN A 46 -12.44 -29.04 24.33
N THR A 47 -12.15 -29.24 23.04
CA THR A 47 -11.53 -30.49 22.57
C THR A 47 -10.10 -30.17 22.17
N GLN A 48 -9.16 -30.51 23.06
CA GLN A 48 -7.75 -30.66 22.75
C GLN A 48 -7.59 -31.86 21.80
N TYR A 49 -6.94 -31.65 20.64
CA TYR A 49 -6.29 -32.74 19.93
C TYR A 49 -5.04 -32.22 19.20
N GLY A 50 -3.89 -32.67 19.69
CA GLY A 50 -2.74 -33.11 18.91
C GLY A 50 -2.07 -32.13 17.95
N SER A 51 -0.94 -31.57 18.40
CA SER A 51 0.14 -31.09 17.55
C SER A 51 0.51 -32.12 16.46
N ARG A 52 0.48 -31.72 15.20
CA ARG A 52 1.33 -32.33 14.17
C ARG A 52 1.74 -31.28 13.14
N CYS A 53 3.01 -30.92 13.19
CA CYS A 53 3.70 -30.12 12.17
C CYS A 53 3.65 -30.85 10.83
N ASP A 54 3.18 -30.18 9.78
CA ASP A 54 3.52 -30.54 8.41
C ASP A 54 3.82 -29.27 7.61
N GLN A 55 5.11 -29.13 7.29
CA GLN A 55 5.71 -27.98 6.65
C GLN A 55 5.78 -28.26 5.14
N ARG A 56 4.79 -27.79 4.37
CA ARG A 56 4.89 -27.78 2.90
C ARG A 56 5.34 -26.41 2.40
N ARG A 57 6.67 -26.28 2.21
CA ARG A 57 7.26 -25.27 1.33
C ARG A 57 6.86 -25.62 -0.11
N TYR A 58 6.17 -24.72 -0.81
CA TYR A 58 6.03 -24.79 -2.27
C TYR A 58 6.87 -23.67 -2.89
N THR A 59 8.04 -24.05 -3.39
CA THR A 59 8.85 -23.27 -4.33
C THR A 59 8.44 -23.68 -5.74
N SER A 60 7.80 -22.80 -6.50
CA SER A 60 7.51 -23.05 -7.92
C SER A 60 8.55 -22.38 -8.80
N ASN A 61 9.53 -23.16 -9.25
CA ASN A 61 10.28 -22.90 -10.47
C ASN A 61 9.84 -23.94 -11.51
N ALA A 62 9.44 -23.51 -12.69
CA ALA A 62 9.50 -24.36 -13.89
C ALA A 62 9.40 -23.51 -15.17
N THR A 63 10.54 -23.41 -15.83
CA THR A 63 10.76 -23.17 -17.27
C THR A 63 10.12 -24.30 -18.09
N ALA A 64 9.55 -24.00 -19.26
CA ALA A 64 9.10 -25.00 -20.23
C ALA A 64 9.75 -24.75 -21.60
N PRO A 65 10.25 -25.78 -22.31
CA PRO A 65 10.49 -25.71 -23.73
C PRO A 65 9.46 -26.51 -24.56
N LEU A 66 9.41 -26.12 -25.83
CA LEU A 66 8.53 -26.51 -26.93
C LEU A 66 8.48 -28.02 -27.23
N LYS A 67 7.34 -28.47 -27.78
CA LYS A 67 7.25 -29.69 -28.58
C LYS A 67 6.55 -29.41 -29.91
N GLU A 68 7.22 -29.85 -30.97
CA GLU A 68 6.76 -30.03 -32.33
C GLU A 68 6.54 -31.54 -32.53
N ASN A 69 5.48 -31.94 -33.25
CA ASN A 69 5.47 -33.05 -34.20
C ASN A 69 4.06 -33.28 -34.78
N ASP A 70 4.09 -33.60 -36.07
CA ASP A 70 3.03 -33.66 -37.06
C ASP A 70 2.51 -35.11 -37.31
N CYS A 71 1.50 -35.21 -38.19
CA CYS A 71 1.09 -36.34 -39.04
C CYS A 71 -0.23 -37.11 -38.73
N THR A 72 -1.28 -36.65 -39.41
CA THR A 72 -2.13 -37.32 -40.44
C THR A 72 -2.72 -38.75 -40.25
N GLY A 73 -4.03 -38.88 -40.51
CA GLY A 73 -4.70 -40.13 -40.93
C GLY A 73 -6.24 -40.15 -40.75
N LYS A 74 -7.00 -40.24 -41.85
CA LYS A 74 -8.49 -40.29 -41.92
C LYS A 74 -9.07 -41.69 -41.63
N ILE A 75 -10.34 -41.79 -41.19
CA ILE A 75 -11.47 -42.58 -41.78
C ILE A 75 -12.73 -42.48 -40.89
N ASN A 76 -13.92 -42.39 -41.52
CA ASN A 76 -15.25 -42.23 -40.92
C ASN A 76 -15.95 -43.59 -40.66
N THR A 77 -16.69 -43.76 -39.54
CA THR A 77 -18.12 -44.21 -39.48
C THR A 77 -18.65 -44.21 -38.02
N PRO A 78 -19.98 -44.05 -37.78
CA PRO A 78 -20.55 -43.75 -36.46
C PRO A 78 -21.13 -44.98 -35.75
N SER A 79 -21.02 -45.07 -34.42
CA SER A 79 -21.86 -45.96 -33.60
C SER A 79 -21.90 -45.54 -32.14
N HIS A 80 -23.05 -45.82 -31.52
CA HIS A 80 -23.57 -45.45 -30.22
C HIS A 80 -22.74 -45.82 -28.97
N ALA A 81 -22.92 -44.96 -27.95
CA ALA A 81 -23.12 -45.30 -26.54
C ALA A 81 -21.98 -45.99 -25.77
N GLY A 82 -21.18 -45.15 -25.11
CA GLY A 82 -20.52 -45.47 -23.85
C GLY A 82 -20.31 -44.16 -23.09
N ASN A 83 -21.19 -43.84 -22.14
CA ASN A 83 -20.98 -42.75 -21.19
C ASN A 83 -19.77 -43.13 -20.32
N VAL A 84 -18.57 -42.82 -20.79
CA VAL A 84 -17.38 -42.81 -19.95
C VAL A 84 -17.61 -41.71 -18.92
N PRO A 85 -17.57 -42.00 -17.61
CA PRO A 85 -17.56 -40.94 -16.61
C PRO A 85 -16.38 -40.03 -16.92
N GLN A 86 -16.66 -38.82 -17.42
CA GLN A 86 -15.63 -37.80 -17.53
C GLN A 86 -14.97 -37.69 -16.15
N PRO A 87 -13.62 -37.76 -16.06
CA PRO A 87 -12.95 -37.50 -14.81
C PRO A 87 -13.46 -36.14 -14.30
N PRO A 88 -13.82 -36.02 -13.01
CA PRO A 88 -14.37 -34.78 -12.48
C PRO A 88 -13.41 -33.66 -12.88
N THR A 89 -13.91 -32.73 -13.69
CA THR A 89 -13.19 -31.50 -13.97
C THR A 89 -12.80 -30.93 -12.62
N PRO A 90 -11.51 -30.68 -12.33
CA PRO A 90 -11.12 -30.18 -11.03
C PRO A 90 -11.80 -28.83 -10.85
N SER A 91 -12.86 -28.81 -10.04
CA SER A 91 -13.58 -27.59 -9.72
C SER A 91 -12.59 -26.70 -8.98
N THR A 92 -12.12 -25.65 -9.66
CA THR A 92 -11.21 -24.68 -9.06
C THR A 92 -11.84 -24.12 -7.79
N SER A 93 -11.06 -24.03 -6.72
CA SER A 93 -11.58 -23.51 -5.45
C SER A 93 -12.10 -22.09 -5.63
N ILE A 94 -13.10 -21.66 -4.85
CA ILE A 94 -13.59 -20.28 -4.89
C ILE A 94 -12.45 -19.26 -4.68
N SER A 95 -11.46 -19.60 -3.85
CA SER A 95 -10.24 -18.80 -3.66
C SER A 95 -9.45 -18.61 -4.96
N ASP A 96 -9.28 -19.67 -5.75
CA ASP A 96 -8.59 -19.58 -7.04
C ASP A 96 -9.41 -18.79 -8.06
N GLN A 97 -10.74 -18.97 -8.08
CA GLN A 97 -11.63 -18.20 -8.93
C GLN A 97 -11.56 -16.70 -8.62
N VAL A 98 -11.69 -16.34 -7.34
CA VAL A 98 -11.56 -14.94 -6.88
C VAL A 98 -10.18 -14.40 -7.26
N ARG A 99 -9.09 -15.15 -7.01
CA ARG A 99 -7.73 -14.73 -7.38
C ARG A 99 -7.61 -14.47 -8.89
N LEU A 100 -8.18 -15.33 -9.73
CA LEU A 100 -8.12 -15.19 -11.19
C LEU A 100 -8.95 -14.01 -11.69
N LEU A 101 -10.13 -13.77 -11.10
CA LEU A 101 -10.98 -12.64 -11.46
C LEU A 101 -10.36 -11.31 -11.01
N MET A 102 -9.87 -11.24 -9.77
CA MET A 102 -9.27 -10.02 -9.21
C MET A 102 -7.97 -9.63 -9.91
N ARG A 103 -7.26 -10.57 -10.57
CA ARG A 103 -6.13 -10.24 -11.45
C ARG A 103 -6.51 -9.33 -12.62
N ARG A 104 -7.79 -9.22 -13.00
CA ARG A 104 -8.25 -8.33 -14.07
C ARG A 104 -8.49 -6.90 -13.61
N VAL A 105 -8.52 -6.67 -12.30
CA VAL A 105 -8.72 -5.35 -11.71
C VAL A 105 -7.35 -4.67 -11.58
N PRO A 106 -7.18 -3.43 -12.07
CA PRO A 106 -5.96 -2.67 -11.87
C PRO A 106 -5.87 -2.15 -10.43
N TYR A 107 -4.70 -2.32 -9.82
CA TYR A 107 -4.40 -1.82 -8.49
C TYR A 107 -3.21 -0.84 -8.52
N PRO A 108 -3.22 0.22 -7.69
CA PRO A 108 -2.03 1.04 -7.51
C PRO A 108 -0.92 0.22 -6.87
N VAL A 109 0.32 0.54 -7.22
CA VAL A 109 1.50 -0.04 -6.56
C VAL A 109 2.10 1.00 -5.64
N ALA A 110 2.25 0.64 -4.36
CA ALA A 110 2.91 1.46 -3.37
C ALA A 110 4.00 0.66 -2.65
N ILE A 111 5.08 1.34 -2.25
CA ILE A 111 6.07 0.79 -1.32
C ILE A 111 5.91 1.46 0.04
N ILE A 112 5.59 0.66 1.04
CA ILE A 112 5.52 1.06 2.45
C ILE A 112 6.89 0.91 3.05
N THR A 113 7.39 1.94 3.74
CA THR A 113 8.67 1.86 4.46
C THR A 113 8.51 2.38 5.88
N ALA A 114 9.19 1.72 6.83
CA ALA A 114 9.19 2.09 8.24
C ALA A 114 10.55 1.77 8.86
N THR A 115 10.88 2.47 9.94
CA THR A 115 12.09 2.22 10.71
C THR A 115 11.75 1.33 11.89
N ASP A 116 12.47 0.23 12.08
CA ASP A 116 12.39 -0.55 13.32
C ASP A 116 13.17 0.20 14.43
N PRO A 117 12.49 0.79 15.43
CA PRO A 117 13.17 1.54 16.48
C PRO A 117 14.02 0.65 17.39
N SER A 118 13.81 -0.66 17.39
CA SER A 118 14.60 -1.62 18.19
C SER A 118 15.92 -2.01 17.51
N GLY A 119 16.08 -1.68 16.22
CA GLY A 119 17.28 -1.96 15.45
C GLY A 119 18.41 -0.94 15.68
N PRO A 120 19.58 -1.16 15.05
CA PRO A 120 20.70 -0.22 15.06
C PRO A 120 20.30 1.17 14.52
N GLU A 121 21.06 2.20 14.86
CA GLU A 121 20.87 3.57 14.35
C GLU A 121 21.47 3.79 12.95
N ASP A 122 21.33 2.78 12.10
CA ASP A 122 21.77 2.83 10.72
C ASP A 122 20.64 2.37 9.78
N THR A 123 20.94 2.32 8.48
CA THR A 123 19.96 1.93 7.46
C THR A 123 19.55 0.46 7.55
N THR A 124 20.21 -0.37 8.37
CA THR A 124 19.84 -1.78 8.56
C THR A 124 18.59 -1.95 9.41
N ALA A 125 18.15 -0.92 10.13
CA ALA A 125 16.86 -0.90 10.83
C ALA A 125 15.69 -0.55 9.90
N PHE A 126 15.94 -0.14 8.66
CA PHE A 126 14.89 0.18 7.71
C PHE A 126 14.22 -1.09 7.19
N ARG A 127 12.89 -1.02 7.07
CA ARG A 127 12.04 -2.08 6.56
C ARG A 127 11.17 -1.52 5.46
N GLY A 128 10.80 -2.37 4.51
CA GLY A 128 9.78 -2.00 3.55
C GLY A 128 9.12 -3.18 2.88
N MET A 129 8.00 -2.92 2.22
CA MET A 129 7.30 -3.90 1.40
C MET A 129 6.52 -3.22 0.29
N THR A 130 6.28 -3.96 -0.79
CA THR A 130 5.32 -3.56 -1.82
C THR A 130 3.92 -3.99 -1.41
N VAL A 131 2.96 -3.09 -1.56
CA VAL A 131 1.52 -3.37 -1.42
C VAL A 131 0.78 -2.95 -2.68
N SER A 132 -0.23 -3.74 -3.04
CA SER A 132 -1.21 -3.40 -4.09
C SER A 132 -2.60 -3.10 -3.50
N SER A 133 -2.74 -3.15 -2.19
CA SER A 133 -4.00 -2.94 -1.45
C SER A 133 -4.15 -1.49 -0.98
N PHE A 134 -3.33 -0.57 -1.48
CA PHE A 134 -3.35 0.84 -1.10
C PHE A 134 -4.64 1.52 -1.57
N SER A 135 -5.33 2.19 -0.65
CA SER A 135 -6.58 2.91 -0.92
C SER A 135 -6.79 4.07 0.05
N THR A 136 -7.42 5.15 -0.41
CA THR A 136 -7.89 6.25 0.44
C THR A 136 -9.23 5.87 1.08
N VAL A 137 -9.35 6.07 2.40
CA VAL A 137 -10.53 5.74 3.20
C VAL A 137 -11.43 6.95 3.42
N THR A 138 -10.84 8.07 3.86
CA THR A 138 -11.57 9.33 4.05
C THR A 138 -10.62 10.52 3.83
N LEU A 139 -11.18 11.69 3.51
CA LEU A 139 -10.47 12.96 3.43
C LEU A 139 -10.84 13.92 4.58
N THR A 140 -11.91 13.64 5.34
CA THR A 140 -12.43 14.53 6.38
C THR A 140 -12.74 13.72 7.64
N PRO A 141 -12.35 14.18 8.85
CA PRO A 141 -11.63 15.44 9.15
C PRO A 141 -10.15 15.42 8.76
N HIS A 142 -9.56 14.24 8.63
CA HIS A 142 -8.16 14.06 8.21
C HIS A 142 -8.08 13.00 7.10
N PRO A 143 -7.13 13.13 6.16
CA PRO A 143 -6.90 12.12 5.13
C PRO A 143 -6.38 10.82 5.75
N VAL A 144 -7.13 9.73 5.55
CA VAL A 144 -6.77 8.38 6.03
C VAL A 144 -6.63 7.45 4.83
N ILE A 145 -5.56 6.67 4.83
CA ILE A 145 -5.30 5.60 3.85
C ILE A 145 -5.35 4.24 4.53
N SER A 146 -5.54 3.19 3.73
CA SER A 146 -5.49 1.80 4.16
C SER A 146 -4.66 0.94 3.24
N PHE A 147 -4.09 -0.11 3.80
CA PHE A 147 -3.46 -1.20 3.07
C PHE A 147 -3.44 -2.46 3.92
N ASN A 148 -3.31 -3.61 3.24
CA ASN A 148 -3.34 -4.92 3.86
C ASN A 148 -1.94 -5.52 3.92
N VAL A 149 -1.58 -6.08 5.06
CA VAL A 149 -0.29 -6.73 5.29
C VAL A 149 -0.49 -8.19 5.69
N ARG A 150 0.14 -9.11 4.97
CA ARG A 150 0.16 -10.53 5.33
C ARG A 150 1.12 -10.78 6.50
N ARG A 151 0.70 -11.58 7.48
CA ARG A 151 1.50 -11.99 8.65
C ARG A 151 2.18 -13.35 8.39
N PRO A 152 3.37 -13.60 8.99
CA PRO A 152 4.20 -12.65 9.74
C PRO A 152 4.91 -11.64 8.82
N SER A 153 5.18 -10.43 9.32
CA SER A 153 5.87 -9.38 8.56
C SER A 153 6.75 -8.51 9.46
N GLU A 154 8.04 -8.41 9.14
CA GLU A 154 8.98 -7.52 9.84
C GLU A 154 8.60 -6.06 9.67
N THR A 155 8.18 -5.66 8.47
CA THR A 155 7.71 -4.29 8.22
C THR A 155 6.45 -3.99 9.01
N LEU A 156 5.53 -4.95 9.21
CA LEU A 156 4.38 -4.74 10.11
C LEU A 156 4.84 -4.48 11.55
N ASN A 157 5.83 -5.23 12.03
CA ASN A 157 6.37 -5.02 13.37
C ASN A 157 7.03 -3.64 13.48
N ALA A 158 7.78 -3.21 12.47
CA ALA A 158 8.36 -1.87 12.41
C ALA A 158 7.28 -0.78 12.40
N LEU A 159 6.20 -0.94 11.63
CA LEU A 159 5.06 -0.02 11.61
C LEU A 159 4.44 0.14 13.00
N LEU A 160 4.18 -0.98 13.69
CA LEU A 160 3.59 -1.00 15.01
C LEU A 160 4.51 -0.39 16.08
N ALA A 161 5.81 -0.60 15.95
CA ALA A 161 6.80 -0.09 16.90
C ALA A 161 7.12 1.39 16.69
N SER A 162 7.22 1.86 15.44
CA SER A 162 7.53 3.26 15.13
C SER A 162 6.32 4.17 15.19
N GLY A 163 5.12 3.64 14.87
CA GLY A 163 3.90 4.42 14.68
C GLY A 163 3.96 5.38 13.49
N ARG A 164 5.01 5.35 12.67
CA ARG A 164 5.29 6.31 11.59
C ARG A 164 5.89 5.61 10.38
N PHE A 165 5.48 6.02 9.19
CA PHE A 165 5.90 5.37 7.96
C PHE A 165 5.73 6.25 6.73
N LEU A 166 6.35 5.82 5.64
CA LEU A 166 6.21 6.45 4.33
C LEU A 166 5.47 5.53 3.36
N VAL A 167 4.70 6.13 2.46
CA VAL A 167 4.05 5.45 1.34
C VAL A 167 4.57 6.06 0.05
N HIS A 168 5.38 5.30 -0.69
CA HIS A 168 5.94 5.74 -1.96
C HIS A 168 5.04 5.26 -3.09
N LEU A 169 4.44 6.18 -3.84
CA LEU A 169 3.75 5.86 -5.07
C LEU A 169 4.78 5.92 -6.21
N LEU A 170 4.70 4.95 -7.12
CA LEU A 170 5.75 4.73 -8.10
C LEU A 170 5.32 5.28 -9.46
N ALA A 171 6.22 5.96 -10.14
CA ALA A 171 6.02 6.33 -11.54
C ALA A 171 6.07 5.07 -12.42
N PRO A 172 5.42 5.08 -13.59
CA PRO A 172 5.39 3.96 -14.50
C PRO A 172 6.72 3.86 -15.26
N GLY A 173 7.63 3.02 -14.75
CA GLY A 173 8.97 2.81 -15.31
C GLY A 173 9.50 1.41 -15.06
N GLN A 174 10.46 0.98 -15.89
CA GLN A 174 11.08 -0.34 -15.74
C GLN A 174 11.86 -0.47 -14.43
N ALA A 175 12.57 0.61 -14.05
CA ALA A 175 13.33 0.69 -12.80
C ALA A 175 12.42 0.58 -11.57
N THR A 176 11.35 1.38 -11.52
CA THR A 176 10.36 1.38 -10.44
C THR A 176 9.55 0.08 -10.39
N ALA A 177 9.24 -0.55 -11.53
CA ALA A 177 8.62 -1.87 -11.57
C ALA A 177 9.54 -2.97 -11.03
N THR A 178 10.85 -2.87 -11.29
CA THR A 178 11.86 -3.78 -10.71
C THR A 178 11.96 -3.57 -9.21
N LEU A 179 12.02 -2.32 -8.76
CA LEU A 179 12.01 -1.94 -7.35
C LEU A 179 10.78 -2.52 -6.62
N ALA A 180 9.57 -2.31 -7.15
CA ALA A 180 8.35 -2.87 -6.59
C ALA A 180 8.38 -4.41 -6.52
N ARG A 181 8.98 -5.08 -7.51
CA ARG A 181 9.14 -6.54 -7.48
C ARG A 181 10.09 -6.97 -6.37
N ASP A 182 11.18 -6.26 -6.15
CA ASP A 182 12.14 -6.63 -5.13
C ASP A 182 11.59 -6.42 -3.72
N PHE A 183 10.85 -5.33 -3.48
CA PHE A 183 10.12 -5.11 -2.22
C PHE A 183 8.94 -6.08 -2.00
N SER A 184 8.50 -6.82 -3.02
CA SER A 184 7.47 -7.88 -2.87
C SER A 184 8.01 -9.22 -2.37
N LYS A 185 9.34 -9.44 -2.44
CA LYS A 185 10.00 -10.69 -2.03
C LYS A 185 10.31 -10.76 -0.53
N GLY A 186 10.02 -9.69 0.21
CA GLY A 186 10.31 -9.58 1.64
C GLY A 186 11.73 -9.09 1.94
N ASN A 187 12.06 -9.05 3.22
CA ASN A 187 13.21 -8.29 3.74
C ASN A 187 14.59 -8.84 3.33
N VAL A 188 14.66 -10.10 2.86
CA VAL A 188 15.90 -10.77 2.43
C VAL A 188 16.54 -10.05 1.22
N THR A 189 15.73 -9.46 0.33
CA THR A 189 16.23 -8.68 -0.81
C THR A 189 16.63 -7.25 -0.41
N LEU A 190 16.10 -6.74 0.71
CA LEU A 190 16.42 -5.41 1.23
C LEU A 190 17.90 -5.31 1.62
N ALA A 191 18.42 -6.33 2.30
CA ALA A 191 19.83 -6.41 2.68
C ALA A 191 20.79 -6.45 1.48
N ALA A 192 20.36 -7.01 0.34
CA ALA A 192 21.14 -7.04 -0.90
C ALA A 192 21.10 -5.69 -1.64
N MET A 193 19.94 -5.01 -1.68
CA MET A 193 19.84 -3.63 -2.20
C MET A 193 20.64 -2.63 -1.37
N LEU A 194 20.67 -2.83 -0.04
CA LEU A 194 21.47 -2.03 0.89
C LEU A 194 22.98 -2.25 0.72
N LYS A 195 23.42 -3.41 0.17
CA LYS A 195 24.83 -3.68 -0.18
C LYS A 195 25.21 -3.13 -1.56
N GLY A 196 24.79 -1.91 -1.88
CA GLY A 196 25.26 -1.17 -3.07
C GLY A 196 24.83 -1.75 -4.43
N HIS A 197 23.85 -2.66 -4.47
CA HIS A 197 23.33 -3.23 -5.72
C HIS A 197 21.97 -2.62 -6.08
N GLY A 198 21.74 -2.34 -7.36
CA GLY A 198 20.50 -1.78 -7.88
C GLY A 198 20.51 -0.25 -8.01
N GLU A 199 19.47 0.29 -8.66
CA GLU A 199 19.37 1.72 -9.02
C GLU A 199 18.90 2.62 -7.87
N PHE A 200 18.40 2.03 -6.77
CA PHE A 200 17.79 2.76 -5.66
C PHE A 200 18.45 2.46 -4.32
N GLU A 201 18.32 3.39 -3.39
CA GLU A 201 18.78 3.25 -2.00
C GLU A 201 17.82 3.90 -1.01
N PHE A 202 17.98 3.55 0.26
CA PHE A 202 17.38 4.29 1.35
C PHE A 202 18.21 5.52 1.68
N ALA A 203 17.54 6.66 1.81
CA ALA A 203 18.02 7.81 2.57
C ALA A 203 17.29 7.90 3.91
N ALA A 204 17.95 8.51 4.87
CA ALA A 204 17.36 8.90 6.14
C ALA A 204 16.64 10.24 5.95
N LEU A 205 15.31 10.24 6.02
CA LEU A 205 14.52 11.47 6.09
C LEU A 205 14.48 11.93 7.55
N PRO A 206 15.07 13.08 7.92
CA PRO A 206 15.00 13.61 9.28
C PRO A 206 13.56 13.93 9.63
N THR A 207 13.21 13.68 10.89
CA THR A 207 11.85 13.90 11.37
C THR A 207 11.88 14.40 12.79
N GLU A 208 10.95 15.29 13.11
CA GLU A 208 10.80 15.89 14.43
C GLU A 208 9.43 15.51 14.99
N ASN A 209 9.32 15.46 16.32
CA ASN A 209 8.03 15.33 16.98
C ASN A 209 7.32 16.69 17.07
N GLU A 210 6.11 16.71 17.63
CA GLU A 210 5.33 17.96 17.80
C GLU A 210 6.03 19.01 18.68
N GLU A 211 7.01 18.61 19.49
CA GLU A 211 7.80 19.47 20.37
C GLU A 211 9.11 19.95 19.72
N GLY A 212 9.40 19.51 18.48
CA GLY A 212 10.63 19.82 17.76
C GLY A 212 11.83 18.93 18.13
N HIS A 213 11.62 17.87 18.91
CA HIS A 213 12.68 16.91 19.23
C HIS A 213 12.94 15.96 18.05
N PRO A 214 14.22 15.69 17.72
CA PRO A 214 14.57 14.76 16.65
C PRO A 214 14.09 13.35 16.98
N GLN A 215 13.44 12.71 16.02
CA GLN A 215 13.03 11.32 16.07
C GLN A 215 13.89 10.46 15.15
N ARG A 216 13.81 9.13 15.34
CA ARG A 216 14.40 8.16 14.40
C ARG A 216 13.97 8.50 12.96
N PRO A 217 14.92 8.62 12.02
CA PRO A 217 14.62 9.04 10.67
C PRO A 217 13.74 8.01 9.96
N LEU A 218 12.93 8.48 9.02
CA LEU A 218 12.11 7.61 8.18
C LEU A 218 12.88 7.16 6.92
N PRO A 219 12.63 5.94 6.42
CA PRO A 219 13.36 5.42 5.26
C PRO A 219 12.73 5.92 3.96
N ILE A 220 13.28 6.99 3.38
CA ILE A 220 12.84 7.48 2.07
C ILE A 220 13.63 6.81 0.95
N LEU A 221 12.94 6.38 -0.11
CA LEU A 221 13.58 5.78 -1.28
C LEU A 221 14.02 6.87 -2.26
N LYS A 222 15.25 6.75 -2.77
CA LYS A 222 15.79 7.64 -3.80
C LYS A 222 16.63 6.86 -4.80
N ARG A 223 16.76 7.39 -6.01
CA ARG A 223 17.69 6.88 -7.02
C ARG A 223 19.13 7.20 -6.62
N ARG A 224 20.04 6.27 -6.86
CA ARG A 224 21.49 6.46 -6.65
C ARG A 224 22.04 7.45 -7.68
N ALA A 225 22.98 8.29 -7.27
CA ALA A 225 23.58 9.32 -8.13
C ALA A 225 24.25 8.71 -9.38
N GLU A 226 24.88 7.56 -9.23
CA GLU A 226 25.59 6.83 -10.30
C GLU A 226 24.63 6.20 -11.32
N ALA A 227 23.35 6.03 -10.95
CA ALA A 227 22.29 5.47 -11.79
C ALA A 227 21.42 6.55 -12.46
N VAL A 228 21.76 7.84 -12.27
CA VAL A 228 21.08 8.96 -12.95
C VAL A 228 21.56 9.02 -14.39
N ALA A 229 20.91 8.30 -15.29
CA ALA A 229 21.00 8.58 -16.72
C ALA A 229 20.37 9.96 -17.02
N THR A 230 20.76 10.60 -18.12
CA THR A 230 20.39 11.96 -18.58
C THR A 230 18.89 12.24 -18.78
N ASN A 231 18.01 11.31 -18.42
CA ASN A 231 16.57 11.51 -18.48
C ASN A 231 16.05 11.82 -17.07
N ASP A 232 15.72 13.09 -16.85
CA ASP A 232 15.07 13.64 -15.66
C ASP A 232 13.66 13.03 -15.48
N ARG A 233 13.61 11.76 -15.06
CA ARG A 233 12.36 11.04 -14.83
C ARG A 233 12.08 10.99 -13.34
N VAL A 234 10.88 11.45 -12.98
CA VAL A 234 10.35 11.33 -11.63
C VAL A 234 10.10 9.86 -11.32
N ASP A 235 10.80 9.30 -10.32
CA ASP A 235 10.61 7.90 -9.88
C ASP A 235 9.43 7.73 -8.93
N PHE A 236 9.23 8.73 -8.07
CA PHE A 236 8.17 8.75 -7.07
C PHE A 236 7.38 10.06 -7.26
N PRO A 237 6.22 10.03 -7.95
CA PRO A 237 5.42 11.25 -8.17
C PRO A 237 5.13 11.99 -6.87
N PHE A 238 4.82 11.24 -5.82
CA PHE A 238 4.68 11.73 -4.47
C PHE A 238 4.90 10.61 -3.45
N VAL A 239 5.25 11.00 -2.23
CA VAL A 239 5.40 10.13 -1.07
C VAL A 239 4.54 10.69 0.06
N PHE A 240 3.71 9.85 0.68
CA PHE A 240 2.99 10.28 1.89
C PHE A 240 3.79 9.96 3.13
N GLU A 241 3.93 10.95 4.01
CA GLU A 241 4.32 10.71 5.40
C GLU A 241 3.05 10.45 6.22
N CYS A 242 3.03 9.33 6.94
CA CYS A 242 1.86 8.87 7.66
C CYS A 242 2.17 8.55 9.12
N THR A 243 1.19 8.80 9.99
CA THR A 243 1.13 8.23 11.34
C THR A 243 0.18 7.03 11.35
N LEU A 244 0.57 5.99 12.07
CA LEU A 244 -0.22 4.77 12.21
C LEU A 244 -1.44 5.04 13.10
N HIS A 245 -2.61 4.62 12.63
CA HIS A 245 -3.80 4.66 13.45
C HIS A 245 -3.75 3.55 14.53
N PRO A 246 -4.18 3.81 15.78
CA PRO A 246 -4.09 2.81 16.86
C PRO A 246 -4.97 1.57 16.62
N GLN A 247 -6.03 1.74 15.82
CA GLN A 247 -6.91 0.63 15.44
C GLN A 247 -6.30 -0.12 14.24
N LYS A 248 -6.10 -1.42 14.42
CA LYS A 248 -5.83 -2.37 13.34
C LYS A 248 -6.88 -3.48 13.37
N ILE A 249 -7.16 -4.06 12.21
CA ILE A 249 -8.12 -5.16 12.10
C ILE A 249 -7.36 -6.40 11.62
N ASP A 250 -7.28 -7.42 12.45
CA ASP A 250 -6.66 -8.69 12.09
C ASP A 250 -7.72 -9.63 11.49
N VAL A 251 -7.52 -10.02 10.22
CA VAL A 251 -8.41 -10.93 9.49
C VAL A 251 -7.60 -12.15 9.05
N HIS A 252 -7.77 -13.27 9.76
CA HIS A 252 -7.02 -14.52 9.53
C HIS A 252 -5.50 -14.31 9.49
N ASP A 253 -4.87 -14.41 8.31
CA ASP A 253 -3.43 -14.21 8.09
C ASP A 253 -3.06 -12.80 7.61
N HIS A 254 -4.02 -11.88 7.52
CA HIS A 254 -3.81 -10.49 7.11
C HIS A 254 -4.14 -9.52 8.25
N SER A 255 -3.57 -8.31 8.17
CA SER A 255 -3.87 -7.18 9.03
C SER A 255 -4.21 -5.99 8.14
N VAL A 256 -5.37 -5.38 8.37
CA VAL A 256 -5.75 -4.11 7.73
C VAL A 256 -5.15 -2.98 8.55
N VAL A 257 -4.26 -2.23 7.92
CA VAL A 257 -3.54 -1.11 8.51
C VAL A 257 -4.18 0.18 8.04
N LEU A 258 -4.40 1.10 8.98
CA LEU A 258 -4.88 2.45 8.73
C LEU A 258 -3.78 3.44 9.09
N GLY A 259 -3.61 4.47 8.27
CA GLY A 259 -2.69 5.57 8.57
C GLY A 259 -3.27 6.91 8.20
N THR A 260 -3.03 7.91 9.05
CA THR A 260 -3.37 9.30 8.79
C THR A 260 -2.22 9.94 8.04
N VAL A 261 -2.52 10.55 6.89
CA VAL A 261 -1.52 11.28 6.10
C VAL A 261 -1.23 12.62 6.79
N VAL A 262 0.03 12.85 7.11
CA VAL A 262 0.52 14.08 7.75
C VAL A 262 0.88 15.12 6.68
N ARG A 263 1.61 14.70 5.65
CA ARG A 263 1.99 15.54 4.50
C ARG A 263 2.32 14.70 3.27
N ALA A 264 2.27 15.35 2.12
CA ALA A 264 2.81 14.83 0.87
C ALA A 264 4.21 15.42 0.63
N ILE A 265 5.16 14.56 0.25
CA ILE A 265 6.50 14.91 -0.18
C ILE A 265 6.51 14.70 -1.68
N GLU A 266 6.60 15.80 -2.40
CA GLU A 266 6.57 15.82 -3.86
C GLU A 266 7.91 15.37 -4.45
N GLY A 267 7.87 14.58 -5.53
CA GLY A 267 9.07 14.20 -6.27
C GLY A 267 9.71 15.42 -6.95
N SER A 268 11.04 15.49 -7.00
CA SER A 268 11.83 16.65 -7.46
C SER A 268 11.58 17.13 -8.91
N GLY A 269 10.55 16.63 -9.61
CA GLY A 269 10.08 17.12 -10.91
C GLY A 269 8.66 17.71 -10.90
N SER A 270 8.04 17.94 -9.74
CA SER A 270 6.71 18.58 -9.65
C SER A 270 6.74 20.07 -9.26
N VAL A 271 7.91 20.71 -9.13
CA VAL A 271 7.97 22.12 -8.73
C VAL A 271 7.88 23.07 -9.93
N SER A 272 6.73 23.74 -9.99
CA SER A 272 6.44 25.06 -10.56
C SER A 272 6.34 25.23 -12.07
N ALA A 273 5.12 25.54 -12.50
CA ALA A 273 4.76 26.21 -13.74
C ALA A 273 5.34 27.64 -13.86
N GLN A 274 6.67 27.80 -13.74
CA GLN A 274 7.30 29.10 -13.92
C GLN A 274 8.76 29.00 -14.40
N GLY A 275 8.92 29.09 -15.73
CA GLY A 275 10.18 29.33 -16.47
C GLY A 275 11.05 28.07 -16.66
N GLN A 276 11.62 27.73 -17.81
CA GLN A 276 11.93 28.52 -19.00
C GLN A 276 12.17 27.56 -20.19
N ASP A 277 11.19 26.68 -20.47
CA ASP A 277 11.02 26.01 -21.76
C ASP A 277 9.58 25.47 -21.82
N ASP A 278 8.80 25.94 -22.79
CA ASP A 278 7.34 26.06 -22.69
C ASP A 278 6.59 24.75 -23.02
N LYS A 279 6.72 23.75 -22.12
CA LYS A 279 5.76 22.65 -22.00
C LYS A 279 5.35 22.49 -20.54
N VAL A 280 4.39 23.30 -20.11
CA VAL A 280 3.61 22.99 -18.91
C VAL A 280 3.02 21.60 -19.11
N LEU A 281 3.57 20.60 -18.41
CA LEU A 281 3.00 19.27 -18.39
C LEU A 281 1.61 19.40 -17.78
N ASP A 282 0.61 19.23 -18.64
CA ASP A 282 -0.81 19.19 -18.28
C ASP A 282 -1.01 18.36 -17.01
N ASP A 283 -1.76 18.89 -16.05
CA ASP A 283 -2.05 18.22 -14.78
C ASP A 283 -2.80 16.90 -15.01
N HIS A 284 -3.51 16.81 -16.13
CA HIS A 284 -4.21 15.62 -16.59
C HIS A 284 -3.37 14.70 -17.50
N SER A 285 -2.07 14.99 -17.66
CA SER A 285 -1.19 14.15 -18.47
C SER A 285 -1.11 12.72 -17.92
N PRO A 286 -1.31 11.68 -18.75
CA PRO A 286 -1.20 10.29 -18.34
C PRO A 286 0.22 9.91 -17.89
N GLU A 287 1.21 10.78 -18.13
CA GLU A 287 2.58 10.59 -17.66
C GLU A 287 2.75 10.84 -16.16
N ARG A 288 1.81 11.58 -15.53
CA ARG A 288 1.78 11.79 -14.06
C ARG A 288 1.13 10.64 -13.31
N LEU A 289 0.47 9.72 -14.00
CA LEU A 289 -0.21 8.59 -13.39
C LEU A 289 0.78 7.58 -12.84
N CYS A 290 0.40 6.91 -11.75
CA CYS A 290 1.26 5.95 -11.06
C CYS A 290 1.26 4.57 -11.76
N LEU A 291 2.26 3.77 -11.41
CA LEU A 291 2.40 2.36 -11.79
C LEU A 291 1.19 1.54 -11.33
N ALA A 292 0.60 0.79 -12.25
CA ALA A 292 -0.50 -0.12 -11.94
C ALA A 292 -0.04 -1.58 -12.00
N TYR A 293 -0.65 -2.44 -11.18
CA TYR A 293 -0.45 -3.89 -11.21
C TYR A 293 -1.75 -4.60 -11.56
N ALA A 294 -1.70 -5.40 -12.62
CA ALA A 294 -2.81 -6.22 -13.11
C ALA A 294 -2.27 -7.42 -13.87
N ASN A 295 -2.98 -8.54 -13.78
CA ASN A 295 -2.69 -9.78 -14.48
C ASN A 295 -1.22 -10.23 -14.32
N THR A 296 -0.72 -10.15 -13.08
CA THR A 296 0.66 -10.49 -12.71
C THR A 296 1.76 -9.64 -13.37
N LYS A 297 1.39 -8.51 -13.97
CA LYS A 297 2.27 -7.60 -14.70
C LYS A 297 2.11 -6.17 -14.20
N PHE A 298 3.16 -5.39 -14.42
CA PHE A 298 3.15 -3.95 -14.20
C PHE A 298 2.74 -3.23 -15.48
N TRP A 299 1.96 -2.16 -15.35
CA TRP A 299 1.40 -1.41 -16.45
C TRP A 299 1.63 0.09 -16.25
N LYS A 300 1.92 0.78 -17.34
CA LYS A 300 1.67 2.22 -17.46
C LYS A 300 0.19 2.40 -17.83
N MET A 301 -0.45 3.46 -17.34
CA MET A 301 -1.81 3.75 -17.74
C MET A 301 -1.89 3.90 -19.28
N GLY A 302 -2.95 3.35 -19.87
CA GLY A 302 -3.23 3.50 -21.29
C GLY A 302 -3.66 4.91 -21.65
N GLY A 303 -4.06 5.10 -22.91
CA GLY A 303 -4.67 6.35 -23.37
C GLY A 303 -6.04 6.60 -22.72
N GLU A 304 -6.42 7.87 -22.68
CA GLU A 304 -7.79 8.29 -22.38
C GLU A 304 -8.75 7.85 -23.50
N LEU A 305 -10.03 7.62 -23.16
CA LEU A 305 -11.08 7.17 -24.09
C LEU A 305 -11.94 8.34 -24.57
#